data_AF-A0AB39RWV0-F1
#
_entry.id   AF-A0AB39RWV0-F1
#
_cell.length_a   1.000
_cell.length_b   1.000
_cell.length_c   1.000
_cell.angle_alpha   90.00
_cell.angle_beta   90.00
_cell.angle_gamma   90.00
#
_symmetry.space_group_name_H-M   'P 1'
#
loop_
_entity.id
_entity.type
_entity.pdbx_description
1 polymer ?
#
loop_
_entity_poly.entity_id
_entity_poly.type
_entity_poly.pdbx_seq_one_letter_code
_entity_poly.pdbx_strand_id
1 'polypeptide(L)'
;MSDASLWAALADSHRRAIVALLLERPRAVGEIVEACGLSQPSTSKHLRVLRDAGLVRVRQDAQRRVYALDPAPIAVLDAWLAPYRKLWNESLDALGRRLDEAVGEPSDDPEGLFANAEGLFPNTEEFFPIDEEPLLNDEAPSPKD
;
A
#
# COMPACT_ATOMS: atom_id res chain seq x y z
N MET A 1 5.99 15.54 21.29
CA MET A 1 5.03 14.44 21.44
C MET A 1 3.90 14.70 20.47
N SER A 2 3.61 13.76 19.58
CA SER A 2 2.45 13.84 18.67
C SER A 2 1.16 13.96 19.49
N ASP A 3 0.29 14.89 19.12
CA ASP A 3 -0.95 15.15 19.84
C ASP A 3 -1.96 14.01 19.67
N ALA A 4 -2.73 13.66 20.71
CA ALA A 4 -3.68 12.53 20.66
C ALA A 4 -4.77 12.74 19.57
N SER A 5 -5.10 14.00 19.29
CA SER A 5 -6.04 14.42 18.25
C SER A 5 -5.56 14.10 16.84
N LEU A 6 -4.24 14.12 16.59
CA LEU A 6 -3.63 13.79 15.29
C LEU A 6 -3.88 12.31 14.94
N TRP A 7 -3.59 11.41 15.87
CA TRP A 7 -3.81 9.97 15.69
C TRP A 7 -5.28 9.62 15.53
N ALA A 8 -6.14 10.21 16.38
CA ALA A 8 -7.58 10.04 16.27
C ALA A 8 -8.10 10.56 14.91
N ALA A 9 -7.55 11.66 14.39
CA ALA A 9 -7.89 12.15 13.07
C ALA A 9 -7.45 11.19 11.95
N LEU A 10 -6.28 10.57 12.04
CA LEU A 10 -5.81 9.63 11.01
C LEU A 10 -6.40 8.22 11.12
N ALA A 11 -7.05 7.86 12.23
CA ALA A 11 -7.64 6.53 12.42
C ALA A 11 -8.81 6.22 11.45
N ASP A 12 -9.47 7.25 10.92
CA ASP A 12 -10.63 7.14 10.03
C ASP A 12 -10.22 7.10 8.54
N SER A 13 -10.79 6.16 7.80
CA SER A 13 -10.45 5.92 6.39
C SER A 13 -10.81 7.10 5.48
N HIS A 14 -11.96 7.75 5.69
CA HIS A 14 -12.37 8.91 4.90
C HIS A 14 -11.46 10.12 5.16
N ARG A 15 -11.05 10.34 6.40
CA ARG A 15 -10.06 11.39 6.72
C ARG A 15 -8.70 11.12 6.07
N ARG A 16 -8.23 9.86 6.05
CA ARG A 16 -7.02 9.50 5.30
C ARG A 16 -7.16 9.72 3.79
N ALA A 17 -8.31 9.39 3.22
CA ALA A 17 -8.59 9.65 1.80
C ALA A 17 -8.55 11.15 1.46
N ILE A 18 -9.15 11.99 2.30
CA ILE A 18 -9.09 13.45 2.14
C ILE A 18 -7.65 13.97 2.25
N VAL A 19 -6.87 13.48 3.22
CA VAL A 19 -5.45 13.86 3.37
C VAL A 19 -4.64 13.47 2.15
N ALA A 20 -4.82 12.24 1.63
CA ALA A 20 -4.16 11.78 0.41
C ALA A 20 -4.52 12.65 -0.81
N LEU A 21 -5.81 13.00 -0.95
CA LEU A 21 -6.28 13.87 -2.03
C LEU A 21 -5.67 15.29 -1.95
N LEU A 22 -5.49 15.82 -0.74
CA LEU A 22 -4.90 17.14 -0.51
C LEU A 22 -3.37 17.16 -0.59
N LEU A 23 -2.72 15.99 -0.58
CA LEU A 23 -1.28 15.85 -0.83
C LEU A 23 -0.93 16.22 -2.28
N GLU A 24 -1.83 15.96 -3.22
CA GLU A 24 -1.63 16.28 -4.64
C GLU A 24 -1.67 17.79 -4.89
N ARG A 25 -2.70 18.46 -4.36
CA ARG A 25 -2.90 19.92 -4.48
C ARG A 25 -3.97 20.43 -3.52
N PRO A 26 -3.99 21.73 -3.22
CA PRO A 26 -5.13 22.38 -2.57
C PRO A 26 -6.42 22.23 -3.39
N ARG A 27 -7.55 22.00 -2.70
CA ARG A 27 -8.85 21.75 -3.32
C ARG A 27 -9.99 22.46 -2.60
N ALA A 28 -11.03 22.83 -3.36
CA ALA A 28 -12.25 23.38 -2.78
C ALA A 28 -13.12 22.26 -2.18
N VAL A 29 -13.99 22.60 -1.21
CA VAL A 29 -14.86 21.59 -0.56
C VAL A 29 -15.69 20.76 -1.54
N GLY A 30 -16.17 21.39 -2.62
CA GLY A 30 -16.96 20.70 -3.66
C GLY A 30 -16.12 19.67 -4.41
N GLU A 31 -14.88 19.98 -4.76
CA GLU A 31 -13.98 19.01 -5.42
C GLU A 31 -13.67 17.81 -4.50
N ILE A 32 -13.59 18.04 -3.19
CA ILE A 32 -13.36 16.98 -2.19
C ILE A 32 -14.60 16.09 -2.05
N VAL A 33 -15.79 16.68 -2.05
CA VAL A 33 -17.08 15.97 -2.05
C VAL A 33 -17.16 15.00 -3.24
N GLU A 34 -16.91 15.51 -4.45
CA GLU A 34 -16.95 14.71 -5.67
C GLU A 34 -15.89 13.59 -5.65
N ALA A 35 -14.64 13.91 -5.32
CA ALA A 35 -13.55 12.94 -5.35
C ALA A 35 -13.68 11.84 -4.29
N CYS A 36 -14.25 12.15 -3.12
CA CYS A 36 -14.41 11.18 -2.04
C CYS A 36 -15.77 10.46 -2.06
N GLY A 37 -16.71 10.86 -2.92
CA GLY A 37 -18.07 10.29 -2.96
C GLY A 37 -18.87 10.51 -1.68
N LEU A 38 -18.58 11.60 -0.95
CA LEU A 38 -19.17 11.88 0.36
C LEU A 38 -20.15 13.05 0.27
N SER A 39 -21.20 13.03 1.10
CA SER A 39 -22.07 14.19 1.23
C SER A 39 -21.31 15.42 1.76
N GLN A 40 -21.76 16.62 1.39
CA GLN A 40 -21.13 17.85 1.85
C GLN A 40 -21.13 18.04 3.37
N PRO A 41 -22.19 17.67 4.13
CA PRO A 41 -22.16 17.70 5.60
C PRO A 41 -21.10 16.75 6.18
N SER A 42 -20.98 15.54 5.63
CA SER A 42 -19.97 14.56 6.07
C SER A 42 -18.55 15.06 5.81
N THR A 43 -18.29 15.53 4.58
CA THR A 43 -17.00 16.12 4.20
C THR A 43 -16.63 17.31 5.08
N SER A 44 -17.59 18.20 5.38
CA SER A 44 -17.37 19.35 6.25
C SER A 44 -17.03 18.94 7.69
N LYS A 45 -17.64 17.87 8.20
CA LYS A 45 -17.31 17.30 9.52
C LYS A 45 -15.90 16.73 9.54
N HIS A 46 -15.51 15.96 8.52
CA HIS A 46 -14.15 15.42 8.40
C HIS A 46 -13.10 16.52 8.32
N LEU A 47 -13.33 17.55 7.50
CA LEU A 47 -12.42 18.70 7.36
C LEU A 47 -12.30 19.52 8.64
N ARG A 48 -13.37 19.63 9.45
CA ARG A 48 -13.28 20.25 10.77
C ARG A 48 -12.34 19.47 11.68
N VAL A 49 -12.53 18.16 11.80
CA VAL A 49 -11.66 17.30 12.63
C VAL A 49 -10.19 17.37 12.17
N LEU A 50 -9.96 17.29 10.86
CA LEU A 50 -8.61 17.40 10.29
C LEU A 50 -7.97 18.77 10.59
N ARG A 51 -8.73 19.86 10.50
CA ARG A 51 -8.24 21.21 10.82
C ARG A 51 -7.94 21.35 12.30
N ASP A 52 -8.82 20.86 13.16
CA ASP A 52 -8.66 20.93 14.60
C ASP A 52 -7.45 20.09 15.08
N ALA A 53 -7.10 19.02 14.34
CA ALA A 53 -5.88 18.25 14.51
C ALA A 53 -4.63 18.87 13.83
N GLY A 54 -4.77 20.03 13.18
CA GLY A 54 -3.70 20.75 12.49
C GLY A 54 -3.29 20.17 11.14
N LEU A 55 -3.88 19.06 10.68
CA LEU A 55 -3.50 18.36 9.44
C LEU A 55 -3.83 19.16 8.17
N VAL A 56 -4.81 20.06 8.23
CA VAL A 56 -5.21 20.87 7.07
C VAL A 56 -5.39 22.32 7.46
N ARG A 57 -5.08 23.20 6.52
CA ARG A 57 -5.37 24.63 6.59
C ARG A 57 -6.48 24.97 5.61
N VAL A 58 -7.22 26.03 5.92
CA VAL A 58 -8.27 26.57 5.05
C VAL A 58 -7.96 28.03 4.73
N ARG A 59 -8.09 28.39 3.46
CA ARG A 59 -8.09 29.78 3.01
C ARG A 59 -9.40 30.09 2.29
N GLN A 60 -9.85 31.33 2.40
CA GLN A 60 -10.96 31.82 1.62
C GLN A 60 -10.42 32.29 0.26
N ASP A 61 -11.00 31.77 -0.81
CA ASP A 61 -10.69 32.14 -2.19
C ASP A 61 -12.00 32.61 -2.84
N ALA A 62 -12.20 33.93 -2.84
CA ALA A 62 -13.47 34.59 -3.13
C ALA A 62 -14.63 34.01 -2.30
N GLN A 63 -15.58 33.34 -2.95
CA GLN A 63 -16.74 32.71 -2.33
C GLN A 63 -16.47 31.27 -1.85
N ARG A 64 -15.31 30.69 -2.19
CA ARG A 64 -15.00 29.28 -1.95
C ARG A 64 -14.02 29.11 -0.79
N ARG A 65 -14.16 28.01 -0.06
CA ARG A 65 -13.17 27.56 0.92
C ARG A 65 -12.25 26.53 0.27
N VAL A 66 -10.97 26.86 0.22
CA VAL A 66 -9.91 26.01 -0.33
C VAL A 66 -9.11 25.43 0.83
N TYR A 67 -9.02 24.11 0.85
CA TYR A 67 -8.28 23.34 1.85
C TYR A 67 -6.94 22.90 1.27
N ALA A 68 -5.91 22.91 2.11
CA ALA A 68 -4.56 22.46 1.78
C ALA A 68 -4.00 21.65 2.94
N LEU A 69 -3.14 20.68 2.62
CA LEU A 69 -2.43 19.91 3.63
C LEU A 69 -1.44 20.79 4.40
N ASP A 70 -1.34 20.60 5.71
CA ASP A 70 -0.25 21.13 6.52
C ASP A 70 0.83 20.05 6.70
N PRO A 71 2.05 20.25 6.19
CA PRO A 71 3.12 19.25 6.36
C PRO A 71 3.69 19.22 7.78
N ALA A 72 3.50 20.26 8.60
CA ALA A 72 4.17 20.36 9.89
C ALA A 72 3.79 19.24 10.88
N PRO A 73 2.51 18.88 11.07
CA PRO A 73 2.15 17.74 11.93
C PRO A 73 2.64 16.40 11.39
N ILE A 74 2.72 16.25 10.05
CA ILE A 74 3.22 15.04 9.41
C ILE A 74 4.72 14.87 9.66
N ALA A 75 5.50 15.95 9.63
CA ALA A 75 6.93 15.89 9.94
C ALA A 75 7.19 15.44 11.39
N VAL A 76 6.37 15.90 12.34
CA VAL A 76 6.46 15.46 13.75
C VAL A 76 6.15 13.97 13.89
N LEU A 77 5.13 13.50 13.17
CA LEU A 77 4.77 12.09 13.10
C LEU A 77 5.89 11.24 12.49
N ASP A 78 6.46 11.70 11.38
CA ASP A 78 7.56 11.01 10.69
C ASP A 78 8.80 10.89 11.58
N ALA A 79 9.18 11.96 12.28
CA ALA A 79 10.28 11.97 13.22
C ALA A 79 10.06 10.98 14.38
N TRP A 80 8.83 10.84 14.87
CA TRP A 80 8.48 9.86 15.90
C TRP A 80 8.53 8.42 15.39
N LEU A 81 8.15 8.18 14.13
CA LEU A 81 8.21 6.86 13.49
C LEU A 81 9.64 6.43 13.11
N ALA A 82 10.57 7.37 12.95
CA ALA A 82 11.92 7.10 12.47
C ALA A 82 12.69 6.01 13.26
N PRO A 83 12.66 5.94 14.61
CA PRO A 83 13.32 4.87 15.35
C PRO A 83 12.75 3.48 15.09
N TYR A 84 11.43 3.38 14.89
CA TYR A 84 10.76 2.10 14.61
C TYR A 84 11.10 1.56 13.22
N ARG A 85 11.28 2.46 12.24
CA ARG A 85 11.76 2.06 10.90
C ARG A 85 13.15 1.42 10.96
N LYS A 86 14.04 1.93 11.83
CA LYS A 86 15.37 1.33 12.06
C LYS A 86 15.27 -0.07 12.63
N LEU A 87 14.40 -0.27 13.62
CA LEU A 87 14.17 -1.60 14.23
C LEU A 87 13.74 -2.65 13.20
N TRP A 88 12.83 -2.29 12.29
CA TRP A 88 12.39 -3.20 11.24
C TRP A 88 13.48 -3.48 10.22
N ASN A 89 14.26 -2.47 9.83
CA ASN A 89 15.37 -2.65 8.91
C ASN A 89 16.45 -3.58 9.50
N GLU A 90 16.82 -3.41 10.77
CA GLU A 90 17.80 -4.30 11.43
C GLU A 90 17.33 -5.76 11.47
N SER A 91 16.02 -5.97 11.69
CA SER A 91 15.42 -7.31 11.70
C SER A 91 15.39 -7.94 10.31
N LEU A 92 15.09 -7.14 9.28
CA LEU A 92 15.12 -7.57 7.88
C LEU A 92 16.55 -7.82 7.39
N ASP A 93 17.52 -7.01 7.80
CA ASP A 93 18.94 -7.19 7.48
C ASP A 93 19.49 -8.47 8.12
N ALA A 94 19.08 -8.78 9.36
CA ALA A 94 19.44 -10.02 10.03
C ALA A 94 18.82 -11.24 9.33
N LEU A 95 17.58 -11.12 8.85
CA LEU A 95 16.97 -12.17 8.03
C LEU A 95 17.71 -12.34 6.70
N GLY A 96 18.06 -11.24 6.02
CA GLY A 96 18.83 -11.24 4.78
C GLY A 96 20.15 -12.00 4.92
N ARG A 97 20.95 -11.68 5.95
CA ARG A 97 22.21 -12.39 6.23
C ARG A 97 22.03 -13.90 6.39
N ARG A 98 20.97 -14.33 7.10
CA ARG A 98 20.70 -15.77 7.29
C ARG A 98 20.28 -16.48 6.00
N LEU A 99 19.56 -15.79 5.11
CA LEU A 99 19.20 -16.34 3.81
C LEU A 99 20.43 -16.43 2.90
N ASP A 100 21.29 -15.41 2.91
CA ASP A 100 22.55 -15.42 2.15
C ASP A 100 23.50 -16.53 2.64
N GLU A 101 23.56 -16.80 3.95
CA GLU A 101 24.30 -17.92 4.54
C GLU A 101 23.71 -19.28 4.13
N ALA A 102 22.38 -19.42 4.09
CA ALA A 102 21.71 -20.66 3.70
C ALA A 102 21.78 -20.97 2.20
N VAL A 103 21.93 -19.93 1.36
CA VAL A 103 22.09 -20.06 -0.11
C VAL A 103 23.57 -20.08 -0.52
N GLY A 104 24.48 -19.78 0.40
CA GLY A 104 25.90 -19.51 0.15
C GLY A 104 26.87 -20.68 0.27
N GLU A 105 26.43 -21.92 0.52
CA GLU A 105 27.26 -23.10 0.28
C GLU A 105 26.89 -23.73 -1.08
N PRO A 106 27.56 -23.37 -2.19
CA PRO A 106 27.63 -24.31 -3.29
C PRO A 106 28.36 -25.53 -2.74
N SER A 107 27.65 -26.64 -2.58
CA SER A 107 28.33 -27.92 -2.43
C SER A 107 29.20 -28.09 -3.67
N ASP A 108 30.52 -28.16 -3.49
CA ASP A 108 31.49 -28.53 -4.55
C ASP A 108 31.27 -29.97 -5.06
N ASP A 109 30.22 -30.64 -4.58
CA ASP A 109 29.73 -31.91 -5.04
C ASP A 109 28.49 -31.71 -5.95
N PRO A 110 28.64 -31.78 -7.29
CA PRO A 110 27.52 -31.74 -8.21
C PRO A 110 26.59 -32.96 -8.09
N GLU A 111 26.99 -34.03 -7.41
CA GLU A 111 26.16 -35.23 -7.19
C GLU A 111 25.38 -35.18 -5.85
N GLY A 112 25.83 -34.40 -4.87
CA GLY A 112 25.21 -34.31 -3.54
C GLY A 112 23.91 -33.50 -3.45
N LEU A 113 23.65 -32.62 -4.42
CA LEU A 113 22.44 -31.78 -4.48
C LEU A 113 21.17 -32.59 -4.83
N PHE A 114 21.31 -33.68 -5.59
CA PHE A 114 20.19 -34.55 -5.97
C PHE A 114 19.98 -35.74 -5.03
N ALA A 115 20.99 -36.11 -4.22
CA ALA A 115 20.91 -37.23 -3.29
C ALA A 115 19.88 -37.02 -2.15
N ASN A 116 19.57 -35.77 -1.81
CA ASN A 116 18.60 -35.45 -0.76
C ASN A 116 17.19 -35.11 -1.29
N ALA A 117 16.99 -35.16 -2.61
CA ALA A 117 15.71 -34.88 -3.24
C ALA A 117 14.79 -36.10 -3.38
N GLU A 118 15.33 -37.33 -3.18
CA GLU A 118 14.58 -38.59 -3.36
C GLU A 118 13.43 -38.81 -2.35
N GLY A 119 13.28 -37.95 -1.34
CA GLY A 119 12.17 -37.99 -0.39
C GLY A 119 11.28 -36.75 -0.36
N LEU A 120 11.59 -35.71 -1.14
CA LEU A 120 10.88 -34.42 -1.08
C LEU A 120 9.85 -34.23 -2.20
N PHE A 121 9.94 -35.02 -3.26
CA PHE A 121 8.96 -35.03 -4.33
C PHE A 121 8.03 -36.22 -4.18
N PRO A 122 6.70 -36.03 -4.13
CA PRO A 122 5.76 -37.14 -4.20
C PRO A 122 5.95 -37.89 -5.53
N ASN A 123 5.81 -39.22 -5.47
CA ASN A 123 6.01 -40.12 -6.59
C ASN A 123 5.20 -39.64 -7.81
N THR A 124 5.84 -39.55 -8.98
CA THR A 124 5.25 -38.93 -10.19
C THR A 124 4.07 -39.74 -10.77
N GLU A 125 3.78 -40.92 -10.21
CA GLU A 125 2.60 -41.71 -10.55
C GLU A 125 1.28 -41.20 -9.91
N GLU A 126 1.32 -40.21 -9.01
CA GLU A 126 0.11 -39.54 -8.50
C GLU A 126 -0.24 -38.23 -9.23
N PHE A 127 0.48 -37.89 -10.30
CA PHE A 127 0.06 -36.79 -11.17
C PHE A 127 -1.14 -37.27 -12.01
N PHE A 128 -2.33 -36.81 -11.63
CA PHE A 128 -3.55 -36.96 -12.42
C PHE A 128 -3.28 -36.55 -13.88
N PRO A 129 -3.80 -37.29 -14.87
CA PRO A 129 -3.68 -36.88 -16.27
C PRO A 129 -4.28 -35.48 -16.41
N ILE A 130 -3.47 -34.54 -16.88
CA ILE A 130 -3.97 -33.26 -17.36
C ILE A 130 -4.76 -33.62 -18.60
N ASP A 131 -6.09 -33.57 -18.53
CA ASP A 131 -6.93 -33.67 -19.71
C ASP A 131 -6.46 -32.57 -20.66
N GLU A 132 -5.77 -32.96 -21.74
CA GLU A 132 -5.44 -32.07 -22.84
C GLU A 132 -6.77 -31.63 -23.48
N GLU A 133 -7.36 -30.54 -22.99
CA GLU A 133 -8.38 -29.84 -23.75
C GLU A 133 -7.75 -29.43 -25.09
N PRO A 134 -8.29 -29.89 -26.22
CA PRO A 134 -7.73 -29.52 -27.51
C PRO A 134 -7.96 -28.04 -27.73
N LEU A 135 -6.87 -27.32 -27.98
CA LEU A 135 -6.84 -25.92 -28.39
C LEU A 135 -7.83 -25.73 -29.55
N LEU A 136 -8.96 -25.08 -29.27
CA LEU A 136 -9.86 -24.61 -30.28
C LEU A 136 -9.11 -23.51 -31.05
N ASN A 137 -8.73 -23.82 -32.28
CA ASN A 137 -8.05 -22.90 -33.19
C ASN A 137 -8.81 -21.56 -33.25
N ASP A 138 -8.09 -20.49 -32.91
CA ASP A 138 -8.49 -19.11 -33.09
C ASP A 138 -8.37 -18.78 -34.59
N GLU A 139 -9.39 -19.14 -35.37
CA GLU A 139 -9.53 -18.63 -36.74
C GLU A 139 -10.27 -17.29 -36.68
N ALA A 140 -9.46 -16.24 -36.69
CA ALA A 140 -9.87 -14.85 -36.82
C ALA A 140 -10.71 -14.62 -38.11
N PRO A 141 -11.43 -13.50 -38.19
CA PRO A 141 -12.78 -13.42 -38.76
C PRO A 141 -12.80 -13.28 -40.29
N SER A 142 -13.94 -13.63 -40.89
CA SER A 142 -14.30 -13.18 -42.23
C SER A 142 -15.73 -12.62 -42.32
N PRO A 143 -15.99 -11.69 -43.25
CA PRO A 143 -16.94 -10.60 -43.06
C PRO A 143 -18.27 -10.77 -43.82
N LYS A 144 -19.31 -10.15 -43.23
CA LYS A 144 -20.55 -9.57 -43.80
C LYS A 144 -21.33 -10.30 -44.89
N ASP A 145 -22.62 -10.49 -44.62
CA ASP A 145 -23.74 -9.88 -45.37
C ASP A 145 -24.87 -9.50 -44.39
#